data_AF-A0A2T4VIZ2-F1
#
_entry.id   AF-A0A2T4VIZ2-F1
#
_cell.length_a   1.000
_cell.length_b   1.000
_cell.length_c   1.000
_cell.angle_alpha   90.00
_cell.angle_beta   90.00
_cell.angle_gamma   90.00
#
_symmetry.space_group_name_H-M   'P 1'
#
loop_
_entity.id
_entity.type
_entity.pdbx_description
1 polymer ?
#
loop_
_entity_poly.entity_id
_entity_poly.type
_entity_poly.pdbx_seq_one_letter_code
_entity_poly.pdbx_strand_id
1 'polypeptide(L)'
;MNAIALTTDAQRRPFNVYARVLATQILYIAPLLWLLELGQNLAWKAMNGTYGWLYPDSPYGWFSFGSMVLWSGAVFLMWTLHYWWFHPKSMKLWTRIAIASVVCWAGEWVGGFLAVELTGKHLQVWPGTMLVYVSFPAVFFWVSNVIIYHLLTVYVIDLTPNYDAPADV
;
A
#
# COMPACT_ATOMS: atom_id res chain seq x y z
N MET A 1 2.70 -8.66 48.47
CA MET A 1 2.15 -7.34 48.08
C MET A 1 2.45 -7.11 46.62
N ASN A 2 1.43 -6.64 45.90
CA ASN A 2 1.30 -6.63 44.44
C ASN A 2 2.26 -5.67 43.74
N ALA A 3 2.84 -6.11 42.63
CA ALA A 3 3.12 -5.26 41.46
C ALA A 3 3.18 -6.11 40.17
N ILE A 4 2.27 -7.08 40.04
CA ILE A 4 1.85 -7.59 38.72
C ILE A 4 0.93 -6.50 38.16
N ALA A 5 1.51 -5.41 37.68
CA ALA A 5 0.77 -4.24 37.19
C ALA A 5 1.61 -3.40 36.21
N LEU A 6 2.37 -4.04 35.32
CA LEU A 6 3.04 -3.34 34.21
C LEU A 6 2.63 -3.88 32.82
N THR A 7 1.61 -4.73 32.74
CA THR A 7 1.20 -5.38 31.48
C THR A 7 -0.22 -5.05 31.02
N THR A 8 -0.82 -3.96 31.49
CA THR A 8 -2.23 -3.65 31.17
C THR A 8 -2.54 -2.19 30.87
N ASP A 9 -1.59 -1.42 30.33
CA ASP A 9 -1.93 -0.18 29.63
C ASP A 9 -0.92 0.07 28.52
N ALA A 10 -1.10 -0.61 27.38
CA ALA A 10 -0.81 0.05 26.12
C ALA A 10 -1.76 1.25 26.07
N GLN A 11 -1.33 2.37 26.66
CA GLN A 11 -2.08 3.61 26.79
C GLN A 11 -2.71 3.92 25.43
N ARG A 12 -4.01 3.65 25.28
CA ARG A 12 -4.71 3.84 24.01
C ARG A 12 -4.56 5.30 23.64
N ARG A 13 -3.75 5.59 22.63
CA ARG A 13 -3.52 6.97 22.21
C ARG A 13 -4.84 7.54 21.72
N PRO A 14 -5.04 8.86 21.86
CA PRO A 14 -6.24 9.48 21.34
C PRO A 14 -6.30 9.29 19.81
N PHE A 15 -7.51 9.16 19.27
CA PHE A 15 -7.78 8.91 17.84
C PHE A 15 -7.02 9.87 16.91
N ASN A 16 -6.84 11.12 17.33
CA ASN A 16 -6.11 12.15 16.59
C ASN A 16 -4.64 11.77 16.29
N VAL A 17 -3.99 10.97 17.13
CA VAL A 17 -2.61 10.51 16.88
C VAL A 17 -2.60 9.53 15.71
N TYR A 18 -3.53 8.57 15.69
CA TYR A 18 -3.66 7.60 14.61
C TYR A 18 -4.06 8.28 13.30
N ALA A 19 -5.04 9.18 13.37
CA ALA A 19 -5.49 9.97 12.22
C ALA A 19 -4.35 10.82 11.65
N ARG A 20 -3.54 11.45 12.50
CA ARG A 20 -2.36 12.21 12.07
C ARG A 20 -1.35 11.32 11.36
N VAL A 21 -0.95 10.20 11.96
CA VAL A 21 0.02 9.28 11.35
C VAL A 21 -0.48 8.77 10.00
N LEU A 22 -1.73 8.31 9.94
CA LEU A 22 -2.33 7.83 8.70
C LEU A 22 -2.38 8.95 7.64
N ALA A 23 -2.80 10.16 8.01
CA ALA A 23 -2.83 11.29 7.08
C ALA A 23 -1.43 11.63 6.56
N THR A 24 -0.42 11.64 7.43
CA THR A 24 0.98 11.86 7.04
C THR A 24 1.45 10.74 6.10
N GLN A 25 1.23 9.47 6.44
CA GLN A 25 1.59 8.35 5.56
C GLN A 25 0.91 8.45 4.20
N ILE A 26 -0.39 8.79 4.14
CA ILE A 26 -1.08 8.99 2.86
C ILE A 26 -0.44 10.14 2.07
N LEU A 27 -0.19 11.28 2.71
CA LEU A 27 0.35 12.47 2.05
C LEU A 27 1.79 12.30 1.52
N TYR A 28 2.60 11.44 2.15
CA TYR A 28 3.98 11.22 1.74
C TYR A 28 4.18 9.94 0.94
N ILE A 29 3.62 8.81 1.40
CA ILE A 29 3.89 7.50 0.82
C ILE A 29 3.05 7.26 -0.44
N ALA A 30 1.78 7.69 -0.49
CA ALA A 30 0.96 7.46 -1.67
C ALA A 30 1.53 8.15 -2.93
N PRO A 31 1.98 9.42 -2.88
CA PRO A 31 2.65 10.03 -4.02
C PRO A 31 3.95 9.34 -4.41
N LEU A 32 4.74 8.84 -3.46
CA LEU A 32 5.97 8.11 -3.74
C LEU A 32 5.70 6.79 -4.47
N LEU A 33 4.72 6.01 -4.00
CA LEU A 33 4.34 4.76 -4.65
C LEU A 33 3.71 4.99 -6.02
N TRP A 34 2.95 6.05 -6.19
CA TRP A 34 2.41 6.45 -7.48
C TRP A 34 3.50 6.92 -8.47
N LEU A 35 4.51 7.65 -8.01
CA LEU A 35 5.68 7.98 -8.84
C LEU A 35 6.49 6.74 -9.22
N LEU A 36 6.57 5.76 -8.30
CA LEU A 36 7.19 4.47 -8.57
C LEU A 36 6.41 3.68 -9.63
N GLU A 37 5.08 3.65 -9.55
CA GLU A 37 4.19 3.06 -10.57
C GLU A 37 4.46 3.69 -11.95
N LEU A 38 4.51 5.03 -12.01
CA LEU A 38 4.86 5.75 -13.23
C LEU A 38 6.25 5.31 -13.75
N GLY A 39 7.25 5.24 -12.88
CA GLY A 39 8.60 4.78 -13.23
C GLY A 39 8.62 3.34 -13.75
N GLN A 40 7.87 2.44 -13.11
CA GLN A 40 7.73 1.04 -13.52
C GLN A 40 7.09 0.94 -14.91
N ASN A 41 6.04 1.71 -15.19
CA ASN A 41 5.37 1.67 -16.49
C ASN A 41 6.25 2.24 -17.62
N LEU A 42 7.04 3.29 -17.32
CA LEU A 42 8.05 3.83 -18.24
C LEU A 42 9.19 2.84 -18.51
N ALA A 43 9.69 2.17 -17.47
CA ALA A 43 10.72 1.14 -17.60
C ALA A 43 10.21 -0.05 -18.43
N TRP A 44 8.97 -0.49 -18.19
CA TRP A 44 8.33 -1.54 -18.96
C TRP A 44 8.26 -1.19 -20.45
N LYS A 45 7.87 0.06 -20.78
CA LYS A 45 7.87 0.54 -22.16
C LYS A 45 9.24 0.55 -22.80
N ALA A 46 10.27 0.97 -22.06
CA ALA A 46 11.64 0.96 -22.57
C ALA A 46 12.12 -0.46 -22.92
N MET A 47 11.68 -1.48 -22.15
CA MET A 47 12.07 -2.87 -22.35
C MET A 47 11.23 -3.61 -23.39
N ASN A 48 9.93 -3.35 -23.45
CA ASN A 48 8.97 -4.15 -24.23
C ASN A 48 8.31 -3.40 -25.40
N GLY A 49 8.62 -2.11 -25.59
CA GLY A 49 8.06 -1.26 -26.64
C GLY A 49 6.60 -0.82 -26.43
N THR A 50 5.93 -1.32 -25.39
CA THR A 50 4.52 -1.01 -25.03
C THR A 50 4.41 -0.77 -23.53
N TYR A 51 3.36 -0.10 -23.06
CA TYR A 51 3.13 0.09 -21.62
C TYR A 51 2.63 -1.19 -20.95
N GLY A 52 3.01 -1.41 -19.69
CA GLY A 52 2.66 -2.59 -18.90
C GLY A 52 1.21 -2.58 -18.43
N TRP A 53 0.64 -1.40 -18.24
CA TRP A 53 -0.79 -1.18 -18.00
C TRP A 53 -1.23 0.19 -18.50
N LEU A 54 -2.54 0.33 -18.71
CA LEU A 54 -3.20 1.48 -19.31
C LEU A 54 -4.35 1.96 -18.42
N TYR A 55 -4.65 3.26 -18.48
CA TYR A 55 -5.77 3.91 -17.81
C TYR A 55 -6.72 4.49 -18.87
N PRO A 56 -7.78 3.77 -19.25
CA PRO A 56 -8.62 4.14 -20.40
C PRO A 56 -9.28 5.52 -20.30
N ASP A 57 -9.67 5.93 -19.08
CA ASP A 57 -10.30 7.24 -18.84
C ASP A 57 -9.28 8.38 -18.64
N SER A 58 -7.98 8.09 -18.64
CA SER A 58 -6.98 9.13 -18.51
C SER A 58 -6.71 9.79 -19.88
N PRO A 59 -6.59 11.13 -19.94
CA PRO A 59 -6.16 11.82 -21.18
C PRO A 59 -4.77 11.40 -21.64
N TYR A 60 -3.95 10.81 -20.77
CA TYR A 60 -2.62 10.31 -21.11
C TYR A 60 -2.65 8.84 -21.54
N GLY A 61 -3.65 8.06 -21.15
CA GLY A 61 -3.79 6.63 -21.49
C GLY A 61 -2.83 5.67 -20.78
N TRP A 62 -1.60 6.08 -20.47
CA TRP A 62 -0.56 5.25 -19.83
C TRP A 62 -0.22 5.68 -18.39
N PHE A 63 -0.89 6.72 -17.91
CA PHE A 63 -0.68 7.31 -16.60
C PHE A 63 -1.95 8.02 -16.15
N SER A 64 -2.26 8.06 -14.85
CA SER A 64 -3.45 8.74 -14.35
C SER A 64 -3.19 9.38 -12.99
N PHE A 65 -3.57 10.66 -12.84
CA PHE A 65 -3.67 11.26 -11.50
C PHE A 65 -4.78 10.61 -10.67
N GLY A 66 -5.81 10.04 -11.32
CA GLY A 66 -6.88 9.32 -10.65
C GLY A 66 -6.41 8.07 -9.90
N SER A 67 -5.32 7.42 -10.35
CA SER A 67 -4.76 6.25 -9.64
C SER A 67 -4.17 6.62 -8.28
N MET A 68 -3.93 7.91 -7.98
CA MET A 68 -3.53 8.37 -6.65
C MET A 68 -4.52 7.97 -5.54
N VAL A 69 -5.82 7.88 -5.88
CA VAL A 69 -6.85 7.41 -4.96
C VAL A 69 -6.63 5.95 -4.60
N LEU A 70 -6.24 5.12 -5.57
CA LEU A 70 -5.90 3.71 -5.34
C LEU A 70 -4.68 3.58 -4.43
N TRP A 71 -3.64 4.40 -4.64
CA TRP A 71 -2.46 4.41 -3.78
C TRP A 71 -2.76 4.88 -2.36
N SER A 72 -3.64 5.87 -2.20
CA SER A 72 -4.11 6.31 -0.88
C SER A 72 -4.85 5.17 -0.16
N GLY A 73 -5.69 4.43 -0.89
CA GLY A 73 -6.36 3.23 -0.39
C GLY A 73 -5.39 2.11 -0.03
N ALA A 74 -4.34 1.90 -0.82
CA ALA A 74 -3.31 0.90 -0.55
C ALA A 74 -2.50 1.24 0.71
N VAL A 75 -2.11 2.51 0.90
CA VAL A 75 -1.44 2.97 2.12
C VAL A 75 -2.36 2.79 3.33
N PHE A 76 -3.64 3.15 3.21
CA PHE A 76 -4.62 2.92 4.27
C PHE A 76 -4.76 1.43 4.63
N LEU A 77 -4.79 0.55 3.62
CA LEU A 77 -4.88 -0.89 3.81
C LEU A 77 -3.63 -1.44 4.51
N MET A 78 -2.43 -1.06 4.07
CA MET A 78 -1.16 -1.45 4.70
C MET A 78 -1.07 -0.95 6.14
N TRP A 79 -1.46 0.30 6.39
CA TRP A 79 -1.54 0.86 7.74
C TRP A 79 -2.51 0.09 8.63
N THR A 80 -3.68 -0.26 8.10
CA THR A 80 -4.70 -1.04 8.82
C THR A 80 -4.20 -2.42 9.18
N LEU A 81 -3.60 -3.14 8.22
CA LEU A 81 -2.99 -4.45 8.44
C LEU A 81 -1.90 -4.38 9.50
N HIS A 82 -1.03 -3.38 9.40
CA HIS A 82 0.05 -3.19 10.34
C HIS A 82 -0.46 -2.95 11.76
N TYR A 83 -1.37 -1.98 11.92
CA TYR A 83 -1.85 -1.53 13.23
C TYR A 83 -2.77 -2.56 13.92
N TRP A 84 -3.74 -3.10 13.18
CA TRP A 84 -4.80 -3.92 13.75
C TRP A 84 -4.51 -5.42 13.71
N TRP A 85 -3.53 -5.85 12.93
CA TRP A 85 -3.26 -7.28 12.77
C TRP A 85 -1.80 -7.66 13.02
N PHE A 86 -0.84 -7.05 12.33
CA PHE A 86 0.55 -7.48 12.42
C PHE A 86 1.21 -7.11 13.74
N HIS A 87 0.98 -5.88 14.21
CA HIS A 87 1.55 -5.39 15.47
C HIS A 87 1.00 -6.15 16.70
N PRO A 88 -0.32 -6.32 16.89
CA PRO A 88 -0.85 -7.06 18.04
C PRO A 88 -0.42 -8.53 18.10
N LYS A 89 -0.09 -9.13 16.94
CA LYS A 89 0.36 -10.53 16.85
C LYS A 89 1.87 -10.68 16.75
N SER A 90 2.63 -9.59 16.87
CA SER A 90 4.10 -9.57 16.76
C SER A 90 4.65 -10.39 15.58
N MET A 91 4.00 -10.29 14.41
CA MET A 91 4.35 -11.13 13.26
C MET A 91 5.78 -10.87 12.78
N LYS A 92 6.44 -11.88 12.21
CA LYS A 92 7.78 -11.73 11.60
C LYS A 92 7.72 -10.88 10.34
N LEU A 93 8.77 -10.10 10.07
CA LEU A 93 8.83 -9.15 8.94
C LEU A 93 8.44 -9.78 7.59
N TRP A 94 9.11 -10.85 7.18
CA TRP A 94 8.85 -11.49 5.89
C TRP A 94 7.43 -12.07 5.78
N THR A 95 6.83 -12.50 6.90
CA THR A 95 5.43 -12.91 6.95
C THR A 95 4.49 -11.73 6.73
N ARG A 96 4.77 -10.58 7.35
CA ARG A 96 4.00 -9.33 7.12
C ARG A 96 4.07 -8.90 5.66
N ILE A 97 5.27 -8.93 5.08
CA ILE A 97 5.49 -8.58 3.67
C ILE A 97 4.64 -9.48 2.77
N ALA A 98 4.76 -10.81 2.93
CA ALA A 98 4.00 -11.75 2.11
C ALA A 98 2.48 -11.54 2.22
N ILE A 99 1.94 -11.38 3.43
CA ILE A 99 0.50 -11.17 3.64
C ILE A 99 0.06 -9.84 3.02
N ALA A 100 0.77 -8.73 3.32
CA ALA A 100 0.41 -7.42 2.80
C ALA A 100 0.45 -7.38 1.28
N SER A 101 1.45 -8.00 0.64
CA SER A 101 1.54 -8.06 -0.82
C SER A 101 0.36 -8.79 -1.45
N VAL A 102 -0.03 -9.95 -0.90
CA VAL A 102 -1.20 -10.70 -1.38
C VAL A 102 -2.49 -9.93 -1.16
N VAL A 103 -2.65 -9.29 0.01
CA VAL A 103 -3.85 -8.52 0.36
C VAL A 103 -3.98 -7.27 -0.52
N CYS A 104 -2.89 -6.54 -0.77
CA CYS A 104 -2.92 -5.38 -1.65
C CYS A 104 -3.19 -5.76 -3.11
N TRP A 105 -2.56 -6.83 -3.60
CA TRP A 105 -2.83 -7.37 -4.94
C TRP A 105 -4.31 -7.78 -5.09
N ALA A 106 -4.86 -8.49 -4.10
CA ALA A 106 -6.28 -8.85 -4.09
C ALA A 106 -7.19 -7.62 -4.00
N GLY A 107 -6.80 -6.62 -3.20
CA GLY A 107 -7.53 -5.35 -3.06
C GLY A 107 -7.58 -4.56 -4.37
N GLU A 108 -6.47 -4.51 -5.12
CA GLU A 108 -6.41 -3.89 -6.43
C GLU A 108 -7.31 -4.63 -7.44
N TRP A 109 -7.29 -5.97 -7.43
CA TRP A 109 -8.18 -6.77 -8.27
C TRP A 109 -9.66 -6.48 -7.95
N VAL A 110 -10.03 -6.51 -6.66
CA VAL A 110 -11.41 -6.24 -6.21
C VAL A 110 -11.82 -4.81 -6.53
N GLY A 111 -10.92 -3.83 -6.34
CA GLY A 111 -11.18 -2.45 -6.71
C GLY A 111 -11.43 -2.28 -8.22
N GLY A 112 -10.63 -2.94 -9.06
CA GLY A 112 -10.81 -2.97 -10.50
C GLY A 112 -12.13 -3.62 -10.93
N PHE A 113 -12.49 -4.74 -10.32
CA PHE A 113 -13.78 -5.42 -10.53
C PHE A 113 -14.96 -4.50 -10.17
N LEU A 114 -14.97 -3.95 -8.95
CA LEU A 114 -16.04 -3.07 -8.48
C LEU A 114 -16.17 -1.80 -9.32
N ALA A 115 -15.07 -1.23 -9.80
CA ALA A 115 -15.14 -0.07 -10.68
C ALA A 115 -15.87 -0.38 -12.00
N VAL A 116 -15.61 -1.54 -12.59
CA VAL A 116 -16.34 -1.95 -13.80
C VAL A 116 -17.80 -2.21 -13.50
N GLU A 117 -18.13 -2.93 -12.42
CA GLU A 117 -19.53 -3.22 -12.07
C GLU A 117 -20.34 -1.96 -11.72
N LEU A 118 -19.72 -0.98 -11.07
CA LEU A 118 -20.42 0.23 -10.60
C LEU A 118 -20.45 1.35 -11.63
N THR A 119 -19.45 1.45 -12.50
CA THR A 119 -19.30 2.59 -13.43
C THR A 119 -19.33 2.18 -14.91
N GLY A 120 -19.23 0.88 -15.21
CA GLY A 120 -19.06 0.36 -16.56
C GLY A 120 -17.65 0.59 -17.14
N LYS A 121 -16.69 1.07 -16.32
CA LYS A 121 -15.37 1.51 -16.79
C LYS A 121 -14.23 0.85 -16.03
N HIS A 122 -13.12 0.61 -16.74
CA HIS A 122 -11.91 0.03 -16.16
C HIS A 122 -11.06 1.12 -15.49
N LEU A 123 -10.70 0.91 -14.21
CA LEU A 123 -9.70 1.73 -13.52
C LEU A 123 -8.33 1.64 -14.19
N GLN A 124 -7.95 0.42 -14.55
CA GLN A 124 -6.72 0.12 -15.26
C GLN A 124 -6.90 -1.18 -16.05
N VAL A 125 -6.09 -1.34 -17.07
CA VAL A 125 -6.09 -2.52 -17.94
C VAL A 125 -4.66 -3.01 -18.10
N TRP A 126 -4.44 -4.30 -17.85
CA TRP A 126 -3.15 -4.98 -18.05
C TRP A 126 -3.18 -5.73 -19.40
N PRO A 127 -2.52 -5.22 -20.46
CA PRO A 127 -2.56 -5.81 -21.78
C PRO A 127 -2.07 -7.26 -21.77
N GLY A 128 -2.79 -8.14 -22.48
CA GLY A 128 -2.38 -9.55 -22.64
C GLY A 128 -2.63 -10.45 -21.42
N THR A 129 -3.43 -10.00 -20.44
CA THR A 129 -3.70 -10.78 -19.22
C THR A 129 -5.16 -11.21 -19.17
N MET A 130 -5.42 -12.46 -18.75
CA MET A 130 -6.78 -12.97 -18.53
C MET A 130 -7.47 -12.28 -17.35
N LEU A 131 -6.68 -11.84 -16.36
CA LEU A 131 -7.14 -11.04 -15.23
C LEU A 131 -7.10 -9.57 -15.64
N VAL A 132 -8.16 -9.12 -16.31
CA VAL A 132 -8.26 -7.79 -16.93
C VAL A 132 -7.92 -6.63 -15.98
N TYR A 133 -8.16 -6.80 -14.68
CA TYR A 133 -7.98 -5.76 -13.64
C TYR A 133 -6.55 -5.66 -13.09
N VAL A 134 -5.90 -6.78 -12.81
CA VAL A 134 -4.49 -6.83 -12.39
C VAL A 134 -3.88 -8.19 -12.72
N SER A 135 -2.67 -8.18 -13.26
CA SER A 135 -1.95 -9.41 -13.60
C SER A 135 -1.40 -10.13 -12.37
N PHE A 136 -1.19 -11.45 -12.44
CA PHE A 136 -0.49 -12.19 -11.38
C PHE A 136 0.96 -11.71 -11.18
N PRO A 137 1.75 -11.40 -12.23
CA PRO A 137 3.06 -10.78 -12.07
C PRO A 137 3.07 -9.48 -11.25
N ALA A 138 1.94 -8.77 -11.13
CA ALA A 138 1.85 -7.58 -10.31
C ALA A 138 2.15 -7.84 -8.82
N VAL A 139 2.05 -9.09 -8.35
CA VAL A 139 2.49 -9.47 -7.00
C VAL A 139 3.96 -9.07 -6.74
N PHE A 140 4.85 -9.16 -7.74
CA PHE A 140 6.25 -8.75 -7.57
C PHE A 140 6.40 -7.24 -7.35
N PHE A 141 5.57 -6.43 -8.01
CA PHE A 141 5.51 -4.99 -7.76
C PHE A 141 4.94 -4.70 -6.38
N TRP A 142 3.90 -5.43 -5.95
CA TRP A 142 3.37 -5.31 -4.59
C TRP A 142 4.36 -5.70 -3.49
N VAL A 143 5.19 -6.73 -3.71
CA VAL A 143 6.28 -7.05 -2.77
C VAL A 143 7.23 -5.87 -2.64
N SER A 144 7.63 -5.26 -3.76
CA SER A 144 8.49 -4.07 -3.76
C SER A 144 7.83 -2.88 -3.04
N ASN A 145 6.55 -2.61 -3.31
CA ASN A 145 5.79 -1.52 -2.70
C ASN A 145 5.65 -1.69 -1.19
N VAL A 146 5.38 -2.91 -0.73
CA VAL A 146 5.27 -3.24 0.70
C VAL A 146 6.61 -3.11 1.41
N ILE A 147 7.71 -3.52 0.78
CA ILE A 147 9.06 -3.31 1.31
C ILE A 147 9.33 -1.80 1.44
N ILE A 148 9.06 -1.02 0.41
CA ILE A 148 9.24 0.44 0.43
C ILE A 148 8.38 1.08 1.52
N TYR A 149 7.10 0.70 1.61
CA TYR A 149 6.22 1.14 2.69
C TYR A 149 6.84 0.84 4.05
N HIS A 150 7.27 -0.40 4.29
CA HIS A 150 7.90 -0.80 5.55
C HIS A 150 9.14 0.04 5.88
N LEU A 151 10.04 0.23 4.91
CA LEU A 151 11.25 1.03 5.08
C LEU A 151 10.89 2.49 5.44
N LEU A 152 9.95 3.10 4.72
CA LEU A 152 9.50 4.47 4.98
C LEU A 152 8.86 4.61 6.35
N THR A 153 8.04 3.64 6.76
CA THR A 153 7.35 3.65 8.08
C THR A 153 8.19 3.12 9.24
N VAL A 154 9.46 2.80 9.04
CA VAL A 154 10.36 2.40 10.14
C VAL A 154 11.49 3.40 10.28
N TYR A 155 12.10 3.79 9.15
CA TYR A 155 13.29 4.63 9.15
C TYR A 155 13.00 6.14 9.06
N VAL A 156 11.76 6.55 8.78
CA VAL A 156 11.38 7.97 8.80
C VAL A 156 10.59 8.26 10.07
N ILE A 157 11.22 9.00 10.99
CA ILE A 157 10.77 9.24 12.37
C ILE A 157 9.36 9.86 12.47
N ASP A 158 8.85 10.49 11.42
CA ASP A 158 7.51 11.08 11.38
C ASP A 158 6.43 10.20 10.70
N LEU A 159 6.81 9.06 10.13
CA LEU A 159 5.88 8.12 9.48
C LEU A 159 5.58 6.90 10.35
N THR A 160 6.18 6.82 11.53
CA THR A 160 6.12 5.67 12.44
C THR A 160 5.47 6.09 13.76
N PRO A 161 4.45 5.37 14.27
CA PRO A 161 4.02 5.56 15.64
C PRO A 161 5.17 5.28 16.61
N ASN A 162 5.38 6.07 17.67
CA ASN A 162 6.56 5.93 18.55
C ASN A 162 6.73 4.54 19.24
N TYR A 163 5.77 3.63 19.15
CA TYR A 163 5.92 2.26 19.64
C TYR A 163 6.51 1.29 18.59
N ASP A 164 6.47 1.65 17.29
CA ASP A 164 7.12 0.96 16.17
C ASP A 164 8.50 1.57 15.85
N ALA A 165 8.83 2.72 16.46
CA ALA A 165 10.19 3.22 16.45
C ALA A 165 11.10 2.16 17.10
N PRO A 166 12.28 1.85 16.53
CA PRO A 166 13.25 1.00 17.20
C PRO A 166 13.42 1.52 18.64
N ALA A 167 13.33 0.61 19.62
CA ALA A 167 13.63 0.93 21.00
C ALA A 167 15.12 1.26 21.09
N ASP A 168 15.42 2.54 20.90
CA ASP A 168 16.68 3.21 21.15
C ASP A 168 17.86 2.79 20.24
N VAL A 169 18.50 3.80 19.66
CA VAL A 169 19.95 3.80 19.42
C VAL A 169 20.61 4.07 20.76
#